data_AF-A0A7V9KFY7-F1
#
_entry.id   AF-A0A7V9KFY7-F1
#
_cell.length_a   1.000
_cell.length_b   1.000
_cell.length_c   1.000
_cell.angle_alpha   90.00
_cell.angle_beta   90.00
_cell.angle_gamma   90.00
#
_symmetry.space_group_name_H-M   'P 1'
#
loop_
_entity.id
_entity.type
_entity.pdbx_description
1 polymer ?
#
loop_
_entity_poly.entity_id
_entity_poly.type
_entity_poly.pdbx_seq_one_letter_code
_entity_poly.pdbx_strand_id
1 'polypeptide(L)'
;YLAGKTLTPEVCQEAGWLASQDASPIDDLRGTAAYRLDTLENLIAAGLARIASGTHAAAWPARPVLLETGKALPAPAAGEFAGIIRTTINGRAHALETAAGKTLLDALREDAGLTGAKEGCAEGECGACTVWLNGQAVMSCLVPAAQAHNATVTTIEGLAATGRNAGQNGNQPPLHPLQAAFIASGAVQCGYCIPGMLMAGAKLLDEQPGPDLTTIQTALSGNLCRCTGYRKIFDAVQRVDAAR
;
A
#
# COMPACT_ATOMS: atom_id res chain seq x y z
N TYR A 1 27.42 5.78 23.46
CA TYR A 1 27.17 7.05 24.18
C TYR A 1 26.07 6.94 25.24
N LEU A 2 24.87 6.43 24.91
CA LEU A 2 23.68 6.47 25.80
C LEU A 2 23.70 5.50 27.00
N ALA A 3 24.51 4.44 26.98
CA ALA A 3 24.51 3.42 28.02
C ALA A 3 24.76 4.02 29.43
N GLY A 4 23.83 3.76 30.36
CA GLY A 4 23.90 4.22 31.75
C GLY A 4 23.51 5.69 31.98
N LYS A 5 23.08 6.43 30.94
CA LYS A 5 22.69 7.85 31.06
C LYS A 5 21.18 8.03 31.19
N THR A 6 20.78 9.01 31.98
CA THR A 6 19.41 9.55 31.98
C THR A 6 19.20 10.41 30.73
N LEU A 7 18.06 10.25 30.06
CA LEU A 7 17.71 11.01 28.85
C LEU A 7 17.26 12.44 29.17
N THR A 8 18.19 13.30 29.56
CA THR A 8 17.95 14.75 29.67
C THR A 8 17.93 15.40 28.26
N PRO A 9 17.37 16.61 28.10
CA PRO A 9 17.39 17.31 26.81
C PRO A 9 18.79 17.41 26.19
N GLU A 10 19.82 17.66 27.02
CA GLU A 10 21.21 17.79 26.59
C GLU A 10 21.77 16.43 26.11
N VAL A 11 21.47 15.35 26.83
CA VAL A 11 21.86 13.99 26.44
C VAL A 11 21.19 13.57 25.14
N CYS A 12 19.92 13.93 24.95
CA CYS A 12 19.17 13.67 23.72
C CYS A 12 19.77 14.43 22.53
N GLN A 13 20.11 15.71 22.70
CA GLN A 13 20.72 16.51 21.65
C GLN A 13 22.10 15.99 21.26
N GLU A 14 22.96 15.73 22.25
CA GLU A 14 24.30 15.19 22.02
C GLU A 14 24.25 13.83 21.31
N ALA A 15 23.28 12.97 21.65
CA ALA A 15 23.09 11.71 20.96
C ALA A 15 22.64 11.89 19.51
N GLY A 16 21.78 12.88 19.23
CA GLY A 16 21.39 13.26 17.87
C GLY A 16 22.58 13.75 17.05
N TRP A 17 23.39 14.63 17.62
CA TRP A 17 24.60 15.14 16.98
C TRP A 17 25.62 14.03 16.71
N LEU A 18 25.92 13.18 17.70
CA LEU A 18 26.82 12.04 17.49
C LEU A 18 26.34 11.10 16.38
N ALA A 19 25.03 10.86 16.29
CA ALA A 19 24.47 10.03 15.23
C ALA A 19 24.53 10.69 13.85
N SER A 20 24.45 12.01 13.75
CA SER A 20 24.64 12.72 12.48
C SER A 20 26.09 12.63 12.01
N GLN A 21 27.06 12.64 12.91
CA GLN A 21 28.49 12.48 12.59
C GLN A 21 28.85 11.09 12.03
N ASP A 22 28.08 10.06 12.37
CA ASP A 22 28.25 8.70 11.86
C ASP A 22 27.55 8.47 10.50
N ALA A 23 26.76 9.43 10.01
CA ALA A 23 26.00 9.31 8.78
C ALA A 23 26.73 9.94 7.58
N SER A 24 26.54 9.37 6.39
CA SER A 24 27.04 9.90 5.10
C SER A 24 25.91 9.95 4.08
N PRO A 25 25.03 10.97 4.14
CA PRO A 25 23.84 11.02 3.30
C PRO A 25 24.17 11.43 1.86
N ILE A 26 23.27 11.07 0.94
CA ILE A 26 23.27 11.57 -0.44
C ILE A 26 23.12 13.10 -0.44
N ASP A 27 23.91 13.78 -1.25
CA ASP A 27 23.83 15.23 -1.48
C ASP A 27 23.38 15.49 -2.91
N ASP A 28 22.12 15.94 -3.09
CA ASP A 28 21.53 16.12 -4.42
C ASP A 28 20.47 17.23 -4.47
N LEU A 29 19.90 17.44 -5.66
CA LEU A 29 18.87 18.46 -5.89
C LEU A 29 17.57 18.23 -5.08
N ARG A 30 17.35 17.03 -4.55
CA ARG A 30 16.16 16.71 -3.72
C ARG A 30 16.38 17.13 -2.27
N GLY A 31 17.62 17.30 -1.83
CA GLY A 31 17.95 17.81 -0.49
C GLY A 31 19.44 17.67 -0.19
N THR A 32 20.00 18.71 0.41
CA THR A 32 21.43 18.76 0.72
C THR A 32 21.81 17.80 1.84
N ALA A 33 23.07 17.34 1.85
CA ALA A 33 23.61 16.55 2.96
C ALA A 33 23.44 17.28 4.29
N ALA A 34 23.70 18.59 4.32
CA ALA A 34 23.54 19.42 5.52
C ALA A 34 22.11 19.38 6.07
N TYR A 35 21.10 19.54 5.20
CA TYR A 35 19.69 19.46 5.61
C TYR A 35 19.33 18.08 6.18
N ARG A 36 19.83 17.01 5.57
CA ARG A 36 19.58 15.63 6.01
C ARG A 36 20.23 15.33 7.36
N LEU A 37 21.45 15.81 7.58
CA LEU A 37 22.17 15.66 8.86
C LEU A 37 21.48 16.42 9.98
N ASP A 38 21.08 17.67 9.75
CA ASP A 38 20.32 18.47 10.71
C ASP A 38 18.96 17.83 11.03
N THR A 39 18.27 17.31 10.01
CA THR A 39 17.01 16.59 10.19
C THR A 39 17.22 15.32 11.03
N LEU A 40 18.28 14.55 10.75
CA LEU A 40 18.60 13.32 11.48
C LEU A 40 18.86 13.59 12.97
N GLU A 41 19.69 14.59 13.26
CA GLU A 41 20.01 15.02 14.63
C GLU A 41 18.73 15.37 15.39
N ASN A 42 17.90 16.24 14.83
CA ASN A 42 16.66 16.70 15.46
C ASN A 42 15.63 15.57 15.65
N LEU A 43 15.50 14.65 14.67
CA LEU A 43 14.60 13.51 14.77
C LEU A 43 15.02 12.54 15.88
N ILE A 44 16.32 12.28 16.02
CA ILE A 44 16.86 11.41 17.08
C ILE A 44 16.66 12.06 18.44
N ALA A 45 17.02 13.34 18.58
CA ALA A 45 16.85 14.08 19.83
C ALA A 45 15.36 14.09 20.27
N ALA A 46 14.45 14.41 19.33
CA ALA A 46 13.01 14.39 19.59
C ALA A 46 12.48 12.99 19.94
N GLY A 47 12.97 11.95 19.26
CA GLY A 47 12.63 10.55 19.56
C GLY A 47 13.03 10.15 20.98
N LEU A 48 14.27 10.46 21.39
CA LEU A 48 14.77 10.19 22.73
C LEU A 48 13.99 10.98 23.80
N ALA A 49 13.65 12.24 23.55
CA ALA A 49 12.82 13.03 24.46
C ALA A 49 11.41 12.44 24.64
N ARG A 50 10.82 11.90 23.58
CA ARG A 50 9.53 11.17 23.66
C ARG A 50 9.63 9.87 24.44
N ILE A 51 10.76 9.16 24.34
CA ILE A 51 11.03 7.97 25.16
C ILE A 51 11.15 8.38 26.63
N ALA A 52 11.94 9.41 26.93
CA ALA A 52 12.16 9.93 28.29
C ALA A 52 10.85 10.35 28.98
N SER A 53 9.94 10.97 28.24
CA SER A 53 8.62 11.41 28.73
C SER A 53 7.54 10.32 28.72
N GLY A 54 7.84 9.11 28.22
CA GLY A 54 6.86 8.03 28.09
C GLY A 54 5.79 8.27 27.01
N THR A 55 5.97 9.28 26.13
CA THR A 55 4.99 9.68 25.09
C THR A 55 5.30 9.11 23.71
N HIS A 56 6.35 8.28 23.58
CA HIS A 56 6.76 7.67 22.32
C HIS A 56 5.62 6.91 21.61
N ALA A 57 4.76 6.21 22.35
CA ALA A 57 3.62 5.48 21.79
C ALA A 57 2.35 6.35 21.57
N ALA A 58 2.33 7.61 22.01
CA ALA A 58 1.11 8.43 21.99
C ALA A 58 0.54 8.69 20.58
N ALA A 59 1.39 8.64 19.56
CA ALA A 59 1.01 8.82 18.16
C ALA A 59 0.81 7.49 17.40
N TRP A 60 1.00 6.34 18.06
CA TRP A 60 0.82 5.04 17.42
C TRP A 60 -0.65 4.62 17.52
N PRO A 61 -1.31 4.32 16.40
CA PRO A 61 -2.67 3.79 16.46
C PRO A 61 -2.64 2.43 17.16
N ALA A 62 -3.55 2.23 18.12
CA ALA A 62 -3.67 0.94 18.83
C ALA A 62 -3.98 -0.23 17.88
N ARG A 63 -4.64 0.06 16.75
CA ARG A 63 -4.95 -0.86 15.67
C ARG A 63 -4.64 -0.16 14.35
N PRO A 64 -3.40 -0.24 13.83
CA PRO A 64 -3.08 0.34 12.53
C PRO A 64 -3.87 -0.36 11.43
N VAL A 65 -4.24 0.39 10.39
CA VAL A 65 -4.74 -0.20 9.15
C VAL A 65 -3.61 -0.93 8.45
N LEU A 66 -3.81 -2.20 8.12
CA LEU A 66 -2.81 -3.04 7.48
C LEU A 66 -3.05 -3.23 5.98
N LEU A 67 -4.28 -2.93 5.52
CA LEU A 67 -4.79 -3.32 4.21
C LEU A 67 -4.70 -4.83 4.00
N GLU A 68 -5.08 -5.58 5.03
CA GLU A 68 -5.01 -7.03 5.06
C GLU A 68 -6.29 -7.61 5.65
N THR A 69 -7.00 -8.41 4.85
CA THR A 69 -8.25 -9.07 5.28
C THR A 69 -8.23 -10.59 5.07
N GLY A 70 -7.06 -11.12 4.67
CA GLY A 70 -6.84 -12.56 4.49
C GLY A 70 -6.71 -13.30 5.82
N LYS A 71 -7.12 -14.57 5.83
CA LYS A 71 -6.58 -15.53 6.82
C LYS A 71 -5.13 -15.81 6.43
N ALA A 72 -4.30 -16.07 7.44
CA ALA A 72 -2.85 -16.34 7.34
C ALA A 72 -2.43 -16.94 5.98
N LEU A 73 -1.33 -16.41 5.42
CA LEU A 73 -0.73 -16.89 4.17
C LEU A 73 -0.73 -18.43 4.15
N PRO A 74 -1.31 -19.08 3.12
CA PRO A 74 -1.23 -20.52 3.04
C PRO A 74 0.24 -20.93 3.08
N ALA A 75 0.58 -21.87 3.95
CA ALA A 75 1.92 -22.42 3.99
C ALA A 75 2.28 -22.90 2.56
N PRO A 76 3.49 -22.65 2.07
CA PRO A 76 3.88 -23.11 0.74
C PRO A 76 3.60 -24.61 0.65
N ALA A 77 2.81 -25.00 -0.35
CA ALA A 77 2.49 -26.40 -0.57
C ALA A 77 3.80 -27.19 -0.75
N ALA A 78 3.92 -28.32 -0.05
CA ALA A 78 5.07 -29.20 -0.22
C ALA A 78 5.11 -29.71 -1.67
N GLY A 79 6.16 -29.36 -2.41
CA GLY A 79 6.36 -29.75 -3.81
C GLY A 79 7.49 -28.99 -4.47
N GLU A 80 8.10 -29.57 -5.50
CA GLU A 80 9.16 -28.95 -6.29
C GLU A 80 8.54 -27.89 -7.23
N PHE A 81 8.99 -26.64 -7.12
CA PHE A 81 8.57 -25.56 -8.02
C PHE A 81 9.21 -25.77 -9.40
N ALA A 82 8.44 -26.35 -10.33
CA ALA A 82 8.90 -26.68 -11.67
C ALA A 82 8.93 -25.47 -12.65
N GLY A 83 8.99 -24.23 -12.15
CA GLY A 83 9.01 -23.01 -12.96
C GLY A 83 7.66 -22.52 -13.51
N ILE A 84 6.60 -23.33 -13.41
CA ILE A 84 5.24 -22.93 -13.82
C ILE A 84 4.46 -22.39 -12.61
N ILE A 85 4.04 -21.12 -12.67
CA ILE A 85 3.24 -20.50 -11.61
C ILE A 85 1.76 -20.83 -11.84
N ARG A 86 1.25 -21.81 -11.10
CA ARG A 86 -0.19 -22.07 -10.98
C ARG A 86 -0.79 -21.14 -9.93
N THR A 87 -1.78 -20.34 -10.29
CA THR A 87 -2.39 -19.32 -9.41
C THR A 87 -3.88 -19.16 -9.74
N THR A 88 -4.66 -18.63 -8.80
CA THR A 88 -6.04 -18.19 -9.07
C THR A 88 -6.05 -16.67 -9.22
N ILE A 89 -6.40 -16.15 -10.40
CA ILE A 89 -6.48 -14.70 -10.65
C ILE A 89 -7.94 -14.33 -10.93
N ASN A 90 -8.49 -13.40 -10.16
CA ASN A 90 -9.88 -12.95 -10.27
C ASN A 90 -10.89 -14.12 -10.28
N GLY A 91 -10.64 -15.13 -9.45
CA GLY A 91 -11.48 -16.34 -9.34
C GLY A 91 -11.28 -17.39 -10.43
N ARG A 92 -10.35 -17.19 -11.38
CA ARG A 92 -10.06 -18.12 -12.47
C ARG A 92 -8.69 -18.76 -12.29
N ALA A 93 -8.56 -20.04 -12.62
CA ALA A 93 -7.26 -20.71 -12.60
C ALA A 93 -6.38 -20.24 -13.77
N HIS A 94 -5.12 -19.94 -13.49
CA HIS A 94 -4.09 -19.59 -14.46
C HIS A 94 -2.85 -20.47 -14.26
N ALA A 95 -2.15 -20.75 -15.36
CA ALA A 95 -0.82 -21.34 -15.37
C ALA A 95 0.10 -20.40 -16.16
N LEU A 96 1.05 -19.76 -15.49
CA LEU A 96 2.00 -18.82 -16.09
C LEU A 96 3.34 -19.54 -16.28
N GLU A 97 3.63 -19.94 -17.51
CA GLU A 97 4.79 -20.80 -17.85
C GLU A 97 6.10 -20.01 -17.97
N THR A 98 6.03 -18.71 -18.28
CA THR A 98 7.17 -17.84 -18.59
C THR A 98 7.44 -16.75 -17.54
N ALA A 99 6.75 -16.81 -16.40
CA ALA A 99 6.72 -15.72 -15.43
C ALA A 99 7.66 -15.90 -14.21
N ALA A 100 8.35 -17.04 -14.06
CA ALA A 100 9.11 -17.35 -12.84
C ALA A 100 10.19 -16.31 -12.47
N GLY A 101 10.81 -15.67 -13.47
CA GLY A 101 11.82 -14.62 -13.28
C GLY A 101 11.29 -13.18 -13.29
N LYS A 102 9.97 -13.00 -13.32
CA LYS A 102 9.31 -11.70 -13.44
C LYS A 102 8.84 -11.16 -12.09
N THR A 103 8.53 -9.87 -12.05
CA THR A 103 7.67 -9.31 -11.00
C THR A 103 6.24 -9.83 -11.17
N LEU A 104 5.44 -9.83 -10.11
CA LEU A 104 4.02 -10.16 -10.18
C LEU A 104 3.29 -9.17 -11.11
N LEU A 105 3.73 -7.91 -11.15
CA LEU A 105 3.18 -6.91 -12.05
C LEU A 105 3.33 -7.33 -13.52
N ASP A 106 4.54 -7.71 -13.94
CA ASP A 106 4.80 -8.12 -15.32
C ASP A 106 4.09 -9.42 -15.66
N ALA A 107 4.10 -10.38 -14.73
CA ALA A 107 3.36 -11.64 -14.89
C ALA A 107 1.86 -11.41 -15.11
N LEU A 108 1.25 -10.47 -14.39
CA LEU A 108 -0.16 -10.12 -14.58
C LEU A 108 -0.41 -9.44 -15.93
N ARG A 109 0.47 -8.51 -16.32
CA ARG A 109 0.27 -7.68 -17.51
C ARG A 109 0.59 -8.42 -18.80
N GLU A 110 1.69 -9.15 -18.83
CA GLU A 110 2.25 -9.77 -20.03
C GLU A 110 1.77 -11.22 -20.20
N ASP A 111 1.80 -12.02 -19.13
CA ASP A 111 1.46 -13.44 -19.20
C ASP A 111 -0.05 -13.68 -18.99
N ALA A 112 -0.69 -12.96 -18.07
CA ALA A 112 -2.14 -13.08 -17.84
C ALA A 112 -2.98 -12.07 -18.66
N GLY A 113 -2.36 -11.10 -19.33
CA GLY A 113 -3.05 -10.09 -20.16
C GLY A 113 -3.88 -9.07 -19.37
N LEU A 114 -3.71 -8.99 -18.04
CA LEU A 114 -4.45 -8.11 -17.13
C LEU A 114 -3.68 -6.81 -16.93
N THR A 115 -3.98 -5.83 -17.79
CA THR A 115 -3.24 -4.57 -17.87
C THR A 115 -3.71 -3.49 -16.90
N GLY A 116 -4.71 -3.78 -16.07
CA GLY A 116 -5.32 -2.85 -15.14
C GLY A 116 -4.35 -2.33 -14.08
N ALA A 117 -3.53 -3.21 -13.49
CA ALA A 117 -2.41 -2.81 -12.66
C ALA A 117 -1.35 -2.08 -13.49
N LYS A 118 -0.83 -0.96 -12.98
CA LYS A 118 0.04 -0.06 -13.75
C LYS A 118 1.46 -0.02 -13.19
N GLU A 119 2.43 0.02 -14.10
CA GLU A 119 3.79 0.39 -13.76
C GLU A 119 3.93 1.91 -13.76
N GLY A 120 4.13 2.51 -12.59
CA GLY A 120 4.37 3.95 -12.46
C GLY A 120 5.81 4.32 -12.10
N CYS A 121 6.49 3.47 -11.35
CA CYS A 121 7.86 3.71 -10.86
C CYS A 121 8.75 2.45 -10.80
N ALA A 122 8.15 1.25 -10.71
CA ALA A 122 8.85 -0.03 -10.54
C ALA A 122 9.73 -0.18 -9.27
N GLU A 123 9.56 0.70 -8.29
CA GLU A 123 10.38 0.73 -7.06
C GLU A 123 9.54 0.81 -5.77
N GLY A 124 8.22 0.62 -5.85
CA GLY A 124 7.35 0.55 -4.67
C GLY A 124 6.92 1.89 -4.07
N GLU A 125 7.04 2.98 -4.82
CA GLU A 125 6.70 4.33 -4.32
C GLU A 125 5.27 4.75 -4.69
N CYS A 126 4.86 4.54 -5.94
CA CYS A 126 3.66 5.18 -6.47
C CYS A 126 2.32 4.47 -6.16
N GLY A 127 2.35 3.19 -5.76
CA GLY A 127 1.15 2.38 -5.50
C GLY A 127 0.27 2.02 -6.71
N ALA A 128 0.54 2.52 -7.92
CA ALA A 128 -0.30 2.29 -9.10
C ALA A 128 -0.40 0.79 -9.52
N CYS A 129 0.52 -0.03 -9.04
CA CYS A 129 0.56 -1.48 -9.24
C CYS A 129 -0.14 -2.28 -8.13
N THR A 130 -0.88 -1.63 -7.22
CA THR A 130 -1.51 -2.32 -6.08
C THR A 130 -2.51 -3.37 -6.56
N VAL A 131 -2.34 -4.60 -6.08
CA VAL A 131 -3.24 -5.74 -6.27
C VAL A 131 -3.45 -6.43 -4.91
N TRP A 132 -4.38 -7.37 -4.83
CA TRP A 132 -4.51 -8.21 -3.63
C TRP A 132 -3.84 -9.56 -3.86
N LEU A 133 -2.91 -9.93 -2.99
CA LEU A 133 -2.31 -11.26 -2.93
C LEU A 133 -2.75 -11.92 -1.63
N ASN A 134 -3.50 -13.01 -1.72
CA ASN A 134 -4.08 -13.73 -0.57
C ASN A 134 -4.85 -12.81 0.40
N GLY A 135 -5.50 -11.77 -0.13
CA GLY A 135 -6.28 -10.82 0.67
C GLY A 135 -5.49 -9.66 1.27
N GLN A 136 -4.18 -9.55 1.02
CA GLN A 136 -3.35 -8.41 1.38
C GLN A 136 -3.14 -7.48 0.18
N ALA A 137 -3.30 -6.16 0.36
CA ALA A 137 -2.91 -5.20 -0.67
C ALA A 137 -1.38 -5.11 -0.76
N VAL A 138 -0.82 -5.41 -1.93
CA VAL A 138 0.62 -5.43 -2.17
C VAL A 138 0.97 -4.64 -3.42
N MET A 139 2.16 -4.03 -3.42
CA MET A 139 2.73 -3.43 -4.61
C MET A 139 3.35 -4.51 -5.48
N SER A 140 2.63 -4.95 -6.52
CA SER A 140 3.02 -6.11 -7.33
C SER A 140 4.37 -5.97 -8.04
N CYS A 141 4.89 -4.75 -8.24
CA CYS A 141 6.23 -4.53 -8.78
C CYS A 141 7.36 -5.01 -7.86
N LEU A 142 7.13 -5.09 -6.54
CA LEU A 142 8.12 -5.58 -5.57
C LEU A 142 7.93 -7.05 -5.18
N VAL A 143 6.91 -7.72 -5.74
CA VAL A 143 6.61 -9.11 -5.44
C VAL A 143 7.18 -9.98 -6.56
N PRO A 144 8.09 -10.93 -6.29
CA PRO A 144 8.48 -11.93 -7.27
C PRO A 144 7.27 -12.77 -7.68
N ALA A 145 7.04 -12.95 -8.98
CA ALA A 145 5.85 -13.65 -9.48
C ALA A 145 5.72 -15.08 -8.93
N ALA A 146 6.85 -15.75 -8.64
CA ALA A 146 6.86 -17.08 -8.03
C ALA A 146 6.09 -17.16 -6.70
N GLN A 147 5.98 -16.05 -5.95
CA GLN A 147 5.18 -16.00 -4.72
C GLN A 147 3.67 -16.10 -4.97
N ALA A 148 3.20 -15.89 -6.20
CA ALA A 148 1.81 -16.12 -6.55
C ALA A 148 1.48 -17.60 -6.78
N HIS A 149 2.47 -18.51 -6.72
CA HIS A 149 2.20 -19.93 -6.87
C HIS A 149 1.30 -20.45 -5.74
N ASN A 150 0.20 -21.11 -6.11
CA ASN A 150 -0.89 -21.56 -5.25
C ASN A 150 -1.58 -20.44 -4.45
N ALA A 151 -1.36 -19.19 -4.84
CA ALA A 151 -1.99 -18.03 -4.24
C ALA A 151 -3.30 -17.66 -4.96
N THR A 152 -4.05 -16.76 -4.34
CA THR A 152 -5.16 -16.05 -4.98
C THR A 152 -4.77 -14.59 -5.19
N VAL A 153 -4.88 -14.12 -6.42
CA VAL A 153 -4.64 -12.74 -6.82
C VAL A 153 -5.95 -12.09 -7.26
N THR A 154 -6.25 -10.91 -6.74
CA THR A 154 -7.33 -10.05 -7.25
C THR A 154 -6.72 -8.77 -7.81
N THR A 155 -7.08 -8.44 -9.04
CA THR A 155 -6.69 -7.19 -9.72
C THR A 155 -7.89 -6.25 -9.82
N ILE A 156 -7.69 -5.05 -10.37
CA ILE A 156 -8.77 -4.07 -10.56
C ILE A 156 -9.91 -4.61 -11.44
N GLU A 157 -9.59 -5.47 -12.42
CA GLU A 157 -10.55 -6.14 -13.30
C GLU A 157 -11.49 -7.08 -12.52
N GLY A 158 -11.02 -7.68 -11.41
CA GLY A 158 -11.80 -8.57 -10.55
C GLY A 158 -12.55 -7.84 -9.43
N LEU A 159 -12.25 -6.57 -9.18
CA LEU A 159 -12.76 -5.84 -8.00
C LEU A 159 -14.30 -5.76 -7.96
N ALA A 160 -14.95 -5.63 -9.11
CA ALA A 160 -16.41 -5.56 -9.16
C ALA A 160 -17.09 -6.80 -8.54
N ALA A 161 -16.49 -7.98 -8.70
CA ALA A 161 -17.02 -9.25 -8.20
C ALA A 161 -16.85 -9.42 -6.68
N THR A 162 -16.02 -8.61 -6.02
CA THR A 162 -15.79 -8.69 -4.57
C THR A 162 -16.77 -7.83 -3.77
N GLY A 163 -17.53 -6.96 -4.42
CA GLY A 163 -18.49 -6.08 -3.76
C GLY A 163 -19.74 -6.84 -3.30
N ARG A 164 -20.26 -6.51 -2.11
CA ARG A 164 -21.46 -7.16 -1.52
C ARG A 164 -22.75 -7.02 -2.37
N ASN A 165 -22.78 -6.09 -3.32
CA ASN A 165 -23.91 -5.84 -4.23
C ASN A 165 -23.62 -6.31 -5.68
N ALA A 166 -22.63 -7.19 -5.87
CA ALA A 166 -22.30 -7.73 -7.19
C ALA A 166 -23.56 -8.35 -7.85
N GLY A 167 -24.00 -7.74 -8.96
CA GLY A 167 -25.18 -8.18 -9.71
C GLY A 167 -26.48 -7.40 -9.48
N GLN A 168 -26.50 -6.36 -8.65
CA GLN A 168 -27.73 -5.56 -8.39
C GLN A 168 -27.90 -4.29 -9.25
N ASN A 169 -27.10 -4.10 -10.31
CA ASN A 169 -27.06 -2.86 -11.09
C ASN A 169 -27.86 -2.89 -12.41
N GLY A 170 -28.94 -3.67 -12.50
CA GLY A 170 -29.77 -3.76 -13.71
C GLY A 170 -28.96 -4.15 -14.96
N ASN A 171 -29.13 -3.42 -16.07
CA ASN A 171 -28.47 -3.70 -17.36
C ASN A 171 -27.06 -3.08 -17.49
N GLN A 172 -26.48 -2.57 -16.40
CA GLN A 172 -25.11 -2.02 -16.38
C GLN A 172 -24.10 -3.06 -15.88
N PRO A 173 -22.84 -3.00 -16.35
CA PRO A 173 -21.79 -3.88 -15.83
C PRO A 173 -21.69 -3.70 -14.30
N PRO A 174 -21.52 -4.79 -13.54
CA PRO A 174 -21.41 -4.70 -12.09
C PRO A 174 -20.21 -3.84 -11.72
N LEU A 175 -20.40 -2.93 -10.77
CA LEU A 175 -19.35 -2.09 -10.19
C LEU A 175 -19.23 -2.38 -8.71
N HIS A 176 -18.00 -2.37 -8.21
CA HIS A 176 -17.76 -2.29 -6.78
C HIS A 176 -18.35 -0.97 -6.24
N PRO A 177 -18.95 -0.92 -5.03
CA PRO A 177 -19.49 0.32 -4.48
C PRO A 177 -18.50 1.49 -4.50
N LEU A 178 -17.21 1.21 -4.25
CA LEU A 178 -16.14 2.20 -4.36
C LEU A 178 -15.90 2.70 -5.78
N GLN A 179 -15.99 1.84 -6.80
CA GLN A 179 -15.89 2.26 -8.21
C GLN A 179 -17.02 3.25 -8.55
N ALA A 180 -18.26 2.94 -8.13
CA ALA A 180 -19.40 3.83 -8.32
C ALA A 180 -19.21 5.17 -7.58
N ALA A 181 -18.68 5.15 -6.36
CA ALA A 181 -18.40 6.37 -5.60
C ALA A 181 -17.31 7.23 -6.26
N PHE A 182 -16.26 6.63 -6.83
CA PHE A 182 -15.22 7.37 -7.56
C PHE A 182 -15.78 8.10 -8.79
N ILE A 183 -16.70 7.45 -9.52
CA ILE A 183 -17.41 8.06 -10.66
C ILE A 183 -18.26 9.23 -10.15
N ALA A 184 -19.10 9.01 -9.15
CA ALA A 184 -20.03 10.01 -8.64
C ALA A 184 -19.34 11.25 -8.02
N SER A 185 -18.18 11.05 -7.38
CA SER A 185 -17.43 12.13 -6.74
C SER A 185 -16.49 12.89 -7.70
N GLY A 186 -16.33 12.43 -8.95
CA GLY A 186 -15.35 12.99 -9.88
C GLY A 186 -13.91 12.75 -9.39
N ALA A 187 -13.65 11.59 -8.80
CA ALA A 187 -12.34 11.23 -8.25
C ALA A 187 -11.30 10.84 -9.32
N VAL A 188 -11.69 10.82 -10.59
CA VAL A 188 -10.89 10.37 -11.73
C VAL A 188 -10.56 11.57 -12.64
N GLN A 189 -9.27 11.76 -12.92
CA GLN A 189 -8.79 12.67 -13.97
C GLN A 189 -8.06 11.86 -15.05
N CYS A 190 -6.73 11.77 -15.01
CA CYS A 190 -5.96 10.97 -15.98
C CYS A 190 -6.20 9.46 -15.87
N GLY A 191 -6.69 9.00 -14.72
CA GLY A 191 -7.03 7.59 -14.48
C GLY A 191 -5.86 6.66 -14.11
N TYR A 192 -4.61 7.06 -14.29
CA TYR A 192 -3.46 6.13 -14.17
C TYR A 192 -3.28 5.53 -12.77
N CYS A 193 -3.43 6.33 -11.71
CA CYS A 193 -3.31 5.87 -10.32
C CYS A 193 -4.58 5.20 -9.78
N ILE A 194 -5.70 5.29 -10.50
CA ILE A 194 -7.02 4.91 -9.99
C ILE A 194 -7.16 3.40 -9.72
N PRO A 195 -6.58 2.50 -10.52
CA PRO A 195 -6.52 1.07 -10.16
C PRO A 195 -5.95 0.84 -8.76
N GLY A 196 -4.78 1.41 -8.45
CA GLY A 196 -4.14 1.25 -7.14
C GLY A 196 -4.97 1.84 -6.00
N MET A 197 -5.51 3.06 -6.21
CA MET A 197 -6.39 3.74 -5.26
C MET A 197 -7.64 2.92 -4.92
N LEU A 198 -8.26 2.31 -5.93
CA LEU A 198 -9.45 1.48 -5.76
C LEU A 198 -9.12 0.17 -5.04
N MET A 199 -8.00 -0.48 -5.38
CA MET A 199 -7.58 -1.72 -4.72
C MET A 199 -7.24 -1.47 -3.24
N ALA A 200 -6.49 -0.42 -2.92
CA ALA A 200 -6.17 -0.07 -1.53
C ALA A 200 -7.43 0.40 -0.76
N GLY A 201 -8.23 1.29 -1.36
CA GLY A 201 -9.43 1.83 -0.72
C GLY A 201 -10.51 0.79 -0.46
N ALA A 202 -10.72 -0.16 -1.39
CA ALA A 202 -11.66 -1.25 -1.16
C ALA A 202 -11.19 -2.18 -0.04
N LYS A 203 -9.87 -2.43 0.05
CA LYS A 203 -9.29 -3.22 1.14
C LYS A 203 -9.45 -2.54 2.50
N LEU A 204 -9.25 -1.21 2.56
CA LEU A 204 -9.55 -0.42 3.76
C LEU A 204 -11.01 -0.60 4.18
N LEU A 205 -11.96 -0.50 3.26
CA LEU A 205 -13.39 -0.61 3.58
C LEU A 205 -13.81 -2.02 4.01
N ASP A 206 -13.07 -3.06 3.61
CA ASP A 206 -13.26 -4.42 4.11
C ASP A 206 -12.71 -4.57 5.54
N GLU A 207 -11.57 -3.95 5.85
CA GLU A 207 -10.89 -4.03 7.15
C GLU A 207 -11.59 -3.16 8.21
N GLN A 208 -11.95 -1.94 7.85
CA GLN A 208 -12.56 -0.95 8.72
C GLN A 208 -13.74 -0.25 8.02
N PRO A 209 -14.98 -0.71 8.26
CA PRO A 209 -16.18 0.03 7.85
C PRO A 209 -16.21 1.42 8.50
N GLY A 210 -16.65 2.43 7.75
CA GLY A 210 -16.73 3.82 8.23
C GLY A 210 -15.40 4.45 8.68
N PRO A 211 -14.31 4.37 7.90
CA PRO A 211 -13.04 4.95 8.29
C PRO A 211 -13.12 6.49 8.30
N ASP A 212 -12.51 7.12 9.29
CA ASP A 212 -12.39 8.58 9.33
C ASP A 212 -11.37 9.10 8.30
N LEU A 213 -11.30 10.42 8.12
CA LEU A 213 -10.41 11.01 7.13
C LEU A 213 -8.94 10.66 7.37
N THR A 214 -8.50 10.64 8.62
CA THR A 214 -7.11 10.31 9.00
C THR A 214 -6.77 8.89 8.61
N THR A 215 -7.66 7.95 8.92
CA THR A 215 -7.55 6.53 8.55
C THR A 215 -7.46 6.36 7.03
N ILE A 216 -8.31 7.06 6.28
CA ILE A 216 -8.30 7.04 4.81
C ILE A 216 -6.97 7.58 4.26
N GLN A 217 -6.48 8.69 4.81
CA GLN A 217 -5.20 9.28 4.40
C GLN A 217 -4.03 8.34 4.66
N THR A 218 -3.99 7.71 5.83
CA THR A 218 -2.95 6.73 6.18
C THR A 218 -3.00 5.52 5.24
N ALA A 219 -4.19 4.94 5.05
CA ALA A 219 -4.40 3.77 4.20
C ALA A 219 -4.04 4.03 2.72
N LEU A 220 -4.31 5.23 2.21
CA LEU A 220 -4.02 5.59 0.82
C LEU A 220 -2.66 6.27 0.64
N SER A 221 -1.89 6.48 1.70
CA SER A 221 -0.60 7.20 1.64
C SER A 221 0.41 6.56 0.68
N GLY A 222 0.36 5.25 0.49
CA GLY A 222 1.19 4.51 -0.47
C GLY A 222 0.71 4.57 -1.93
N ASN A 223 -0.32 5.36 -2.25
CA ASN A 223 -0.83 5.56 -3.61
C ASN A 223 -0.70 7.04 -4.00
N LEU A 224 0.18 7.34 -4.95
CA LEU A 224 0.46 8.71 -5.36
C LEU A 224 -0.46 9.16 -6.49
N CYS A 225 -1.02 10.37 -6.37
CA CYS A 225 -1.81 11.01 -7.40
C CYS A 225 -1.26 12.40 -7.71
N ARG A 226 -0.90 12.63 -8.98
CA ARG A 226 -0.37 13.94 -9.42
C ARG A 226 -1.43 14.91 -9.93
N CYS A 227 -2.67 14.45 -10.11
CA CYS A 227 -3.71 15.21 -10.82
C CYS A 227 -4.80 15.76 -9.88
N THR A 228 -5.31 14.95 -8.96
CA THR A 228 -6.54 15.28 -8.21
C THR A 228 -6.31 16.10 -6.95
N GLY A 229 -5.09 16.11 -6.40
CA GLY A 229 -4.83 16.62 -5.05
C GLY A 229 -5.56 15.83 -3.95
N TYR A 230 -5.96 14.58 -4.23
CA TYR A 230 -6.54 13.59 -3.31
C TYR A 230 -7.95 13.87 -2.73
N ARG A 231 -8.39 15.13 -2.61
CA ARG A 231 -9.67 15.46 -1.92
C ARG A 231 -10.87 14.65 -2.43
N LYS A 232 -11.08 14.59 -3.76
CA LYS A 232 -12.19 13.84 -4.37
C LYS A 232 -12.07 12.32 -4.20
N ILE A 233 -10.85 11.80 -4.10
CA ILE A 233 -10.57 10.39 -3.82
C ILE A 233 -11.02 10.08 -2.38
N PHE A 234 -10.64 10.93 -1.42
CA PHE A 234 -11.06 10.78 -0.02
C PHE A 234 -12.58 10.91 0.14
N ASP A 235 -13.21 11.88 -0.53
CA ASP A 235 -14.67 12.04 -0.55
C ASP A 235 -15.37 10.78 -1.07
N ALA A 236 -14.83 10.15 -2.12
CA ALA A 236 -15.40 8.93 -2.68
C ALA A 236 -15.33 7.75 -1.70
N VAL A 237 -14.21 7.58 -0.99
CA VAL A 237 -14.08 6.52 0.04
C VAL A 237 -15.07 6.74 1.18
N GLN A 238 -15.17 7.97 1.71
CA GLN A 238 -16.11 8.32 2.77
C GLN A 238 -17.57 8.09 2.35
N ARG A 239 -17.90 8.33 1.08
CA ARG A 239 -19.27 8.18 0.56
C ARG A 239 -19.78 6.75 0.55
N VAL A 240 -18.92 5.74 0.39
CA VAL A 240 -19.35 4.33 0.28
C VAL A 240 -20.05 3.86 1.54
N ASP A 241 -19.62 4.35 2.71
CA ASP A 241 -20.20 3.95 3.99
C ASP A 241 -21.51 4.68 4.29
N ALA A 242 -21.65 5.94 3.87
CA ALA A 242 -22.88 6.72 4.03
C ALA A 242 -24.10 6.18 3.25
N ALA A 243 -23.90 5.16 2.40
CA ALA A 243 -24.93 4.50 1.62
C ALA A 243 -25.21 3.04 2.08
N ARG A 244 -24.62 2.61 3.20
CA ARG A 244 -24.96 1.36 3.90
C ARG A 244 -26.02 1.60 4.97
#